data_AF-A0A2V5WAY4-F1
#
_entry.id   AF-A0A2V5WAY4-F1
#
_cell.length_a   1.000
_cell.length_b   1.000
_cell.length_c   1.000
_cell.angle_alpha   90.00
_cell.angle_beta   90.00
_cell.angle_gamma   90.00
#
_symmetry.space_group_name_H-M   'P 1'
#
loop_
_entity.id
_entity.type
_entity.pdbx_description
1 polymer ?
#
loop_
_entity_poly.entity_id
_entity_poly.type
_entity_poly.pdbx_seq_one_letter_code
_entity_poly.pdbx_strand_id
1 'polypeptide(L)'
;MQERFREHVIATWRESGGEPDGAARLPELLADNGFLVRSTRPHVFSLRPNDYMWQWPATFIETYLPRLVEMGRIDQKFADQVRSDLANAEANPNALMITPLVLEIVAEKM
;
A
#
# COMPACT_ATOMS: atom_id res chain seq x y z
N MET A 1 2.18 -11.17 -10.78
CA MET A 1 1.28 -11.61 -9.70
C MET A 1 1.03 -10.49 -8.69
N GLN A 2 2.10 -9.86 -8.20
CA GLN A 2 2.05 -8.75 -7.25
C GLN A 2 1.15 -7.58 -7.71
N GLU A 3 1.22 -7.16 -8.98
CA GLU A 3 0.34 -6.10 -9.49
C GLU A 3 -1.15 -6.49 -9.45
N ARG A 4 -1.48 -7.75 -9.79
CA ARG A 4 -2.86 -8.25 -9.69
C ARG A 4 -3.35 -8.30 -8.25
N PHE A 5 -2.49 -8.68 -7.31
CA PHE A 5 -2.81 -8.61 -5.88
C PHE A 5 -3.16 -7.15 -5.49
N ARG A 6 -2.32 -6.18 -5.88
CA ARG A 6 -2.56 -4.75 -5.66
C ARG A 6 -3.91 -4.30 -6.24
N GLU A 7 -4.24 -4.70 -7.46
CA GLU A 7 -5.52 -4.38 -8.10
C GLU A 7 -6.73 -4.86 -7.28
N HIS A 8 -6.70 -6.11 -6.78
CA HIS A 8 -7.77 -6.64 -5.94
C HIS A 8 -7.92 -5.92 -4.59
N VAL A 9 -6.80 -5.51 -4.00
CA VAL A 9 -6.78 -4.69 -2.77
C VAL A 9 -7.45 -3.34 -3.02
N ILE A 10 -7.02 -2.62 -4.06
CA ILE A 10 -7.54 -1.29 -4.42
C ILE A 10 -9.04 -1.36 -4.71
N ALA A 11 -9.48 -2.38 -5.45
CA ALA A 11 -10.91 -2.59 -5.72
C ALA A 11 -11.72 -2.74 -4.43
N THR A 12 -11.21 -3.52 -3.47
CA THR A 12 -11.87 -3.70 -2.16
C THR A 12 -12.00 -2.40 -1.39
N TRP A 13 -10.96 -1.56 -1.37
CA TRP A 13 -11.02 -0.26 -0.71
C TRP A 13 -12.04 0.67 -1.34
N ARG A 14 -12.07 0.76 -2.67
CA ARG A 14 -13.02 1.59 -3.41
C ARG A 14 -14.46 1.15 -3.19
N GLU A 15 -14.73 -0.15 -3.19
CA GLU A 15 -16.07 -0.68 -2.94
C GLU A 15 -16.56 -0.43 -1.51
N SER A 16 -15.65 -0.30 -0.54
CA SER A 16 -15.98 0.15 0.83
C SER A 16 -16.09 1.68 0.98
N GLY A 17 -16.01 2.44 -0.11
CA GLY A 17 -16.05 3.91 -0.12
C GLY A 17 -14.73 4.60 0.20
N GLY A 18 -13.61 3.86 0.25
CA GLY A 18 -12.28 4.41 0.45
C GLY A 18 -11.64 4.88 -0.85
N GLU A 19 -10.80 5.91 -0.79
CA GLU A 19 -10.01 6.39 -1.93
C GLU A 19 -8.51 6.25 -1.63
N PRO A 20 -7.84 5.17 -2.09
CA PRO A 20 -6.43 4.95 -1.81
C PRO A 20 -5.50 5.99 -2.43
N ASP A 21 -5.91 6.69 -3.49
CA ASP A 21 -5.15 7.78 -4.10
C ASP A 21 -5.60 9.16 -3.58
N GLY A 22 -6.27 9.21 -2.42
CA GLY A 22 -6.94 10.40 -1.90
C GLY A 22 -5.98 11.54 -1.51
N ALA A 23 -4.69 11.25 -1.30
CA ALA A 23 -3.69 12.24 -0.97
C ALA A 23 -3.59 13.37 -2.01
N ALA A 24 -3.85 13.08 -3.29
CA ALA A 24 -3.83 14.09 -4.35
C ALA A 24 -4.97 15.12 -4.22
N ARG A 25 -6.11 14.72 -3.65
CA ARG A 25 -7.29 15.59 -3.45
C ARG A 25 -7.30 16.28 -2.10
N LEU A 26 -6.53 15.78 -1.13
CA LEU A 26 -6.56 16.29 0.23
C LEU A 26 -6.17 17.79 0.34
N PRO A 27 -5.18 18.33 -0.41
CA PRO A 27 -4.86 19.75 -0.37
C PRO A 27 -6.04 20.67 -0.76
N GLU A 28 -6.83 20.28 -1.76
CA GLU A 28 -8.04 21.02 -2.18
C GLU A 28 -9.09 21.01 -1.07
N LEU A 29 -9.39 19.83 -0.51
CA LEU A 29 -10.35 19.69 0.59
C LEU A 29 -9.93 20.47 1.84
N LEU A 30 -8.63 20.50 2.14
CA LEU A 30 -8.09 21.29 3.24
C LEU A 30 -8.32 22.80 3.01
N ALA A 31 -8.01 23.30 1.81
CA ALA A 31 -8.23 24.69 1.46
C ALA A 31 -9.71 25.10 1.57
N ASP A 32 -10.62 24.26 1.05
CA ASP A 32 -12.07 24.48 1.11
C ASP A 32 -12.61 24.55 2.56
N ASN A 33 -11.87 23.99 3.52
CA ASN A 33 -12.23 23.94 4.93
C ASN A 33 -11.40 24.90 5.81
N GLY A 34 -10.77 25.92 5.21
CA GLY A 34 -10.06 26.97 5.95
C GLY A 34 -8.70 26.54 6.50
N PHE A 35 -8.06 25.54 5.88
CA PHE A 35 -6.68 25.18 6.19
C PHE A 35 -5.71 25.75 5.16
N LEU A 36 -4.51 26.09 5.64
CA LEU A 36 -3.36 26.42 4.82
C LEU A 36 -2.36 25.27 4.86
N VAL A 37 -2.07 24.69 3.69
CA VAL A 37 -1.01 23.68 3.56
C VAL A 37 0.35 24.35 3.74
N ARG A 38 1.12 23.91 4.75
CA ARG A 38 2.45 24.41 5.09
C ARG A 38 3.55 23.65 4.35
N SER A 39 3.42 22.34 4.23
CA SER A 39 4.37 21.51 3.50
C SER A 39 3.74 20.22 3.00
N THR A 40 4.35 19.67 1.95
CA THR A 40 4.08 18.31 1.48
C THR A 40 5.41 17.59 1.28
N ARG A 41 5.45 16.28 1.57
CA ARG A 41 6.66 15.47 1.40
C ARG A 41 6.32 14.06 0.91
N PRO A 42 6.85 13.63 -0.25
CA PRO A 42 6.69 12.25 -0.68
C PRO A 42 7.61 11.32 0.12
N HIS A 43 7.06 10.20 0.55
CA HIS A 43 7.78 9.09 1.17
C HIS A 43 7.68 7.87 0.27
N VAL A 44 8.83 7.46 -0.27
CA VAL A 44 9.01 6.22 -1.03
C VAL A 44 10.40 5.67 -0.73
N PHE A 45 10.48 4.37 -0.46
CA PHE A 45 11.69 3.71 -0.04
C PHE A 45 11.99 2.51 -0.96
N SER A 46 13.27 2.27 -1.20
CA SER A 46 13.76 1.05 -1.86
C SER A 46 14.39 0.16 -0.79
N LEU A 47 13.69 -0.90 -0.43
CA LEU A 47 14.01 -1.79 0.69
C LEU A 47 14.72 -3.05 0.20
N ARG A 48 15.67 -3.54 0.98
CA ARG A 48 16.26 -4.88 0.89
C ARG A 48 15.60 -5.83 1.90
N PRO A 49 15.72 -7.16 1.73
CA PRO A 49 15.10 -8.11 2.66
C PRO A 49 15.54 -7.98 4.12
N ASN A 50 16.75 -7.48 4.39
CA ASN A 50 17.26 -7.29 5.74
C ASN A 50 16.90 -5.92 6.36
N ASP A 51 16.23 -5.04 5.62
CA ASP A 51 15.73 -3.78 6.15
C ASP A 51 14.48 -4.04 6.99
N TYR A 52 14.43 -3.52 8.22
CA TYR A 52 13.27 -3.70 9.10
C TYR A 52 11.96 -3.24 8.45
N MET A 53 12.00 -2.17 7.65
CA MET A 53 10.83 -1.64 6.92
C MET A 53 10.25 -2.62 5.90
N TRP A 54 11.00 -3.65 5.46
CA TRP A 54 10.47 -4.71 4.59
C TRP A 54 9.26 -5.40 5.20
N GLN A 55 9.24 -5.52 6.53
CA GLN A 55 8.16 -6.17 7.27
C GLN A 55 6.83 -5.44 7.12
N TRP A 56 6.83 -4.15 6.78
CA TRP A 56 5.58 -3.39 6.61
C TRP A 56 4.77 -3.92 5.41
N PRO A 57 5.26 -3.89 4.15
CA PRO A 57 4.51 -4.47 3.04
C PRO A 57 4.36 -6.00 3.13
N ALA A 58 5.36 -6.72 3.66
CA ALA A 58 5.29 -8.17 3.82
C ALA A 58 4.14 -8.60 4.75
N THR A 59 4.06 -8.00 5.95
CA THR A 59 2.98 -8.27 6.91
C THR A 59 1.61 -7.88 6.34
N PHE A 60 1.55 -6.77 5.58
CA PHE A 60 0.32 -6.37 4.90
C PHE A 60 -0.16 -7.45 3.91
N ILE A 61 0.74 -7.96 3.06
CA ILE A 61 0.42 -9.02 2.10
C ILE A 61 -0.11 -10.26 2.82
N GLU A 62 0.61 -10.76 3.84
CA GLU A 62 0.21 -11.95 4.59
C GLU A 62 -1.16 -11.79 5.28
N THR A 63 -1.42 -10.61 5.84
CA THR A 63 -2.66 -10.33 6.55
C THR A 63 -3.86 -10.15 5.61
N TYR A 64 -3.64 -9.58 4.42
CA TYR A 64 -4.74 -9.21 3.52
C TYR A 64 -5.15 -10.34 2.55
N LEU A 65 -4.24 -11.28 2.26
CA LEU A 65 -4.53 -12.43 1.40
C LEU A 65 -5.73 -13.28 1.89
N PRO A 66 -5.82 -13.69 3.18
CA PRO A 66 -6.98 -14.43 3.68
C PRO A 66 -8.31 -13.70 3.44
N ARG A 67 -8.33 -12.39 3.66
CA ARG A 67 -9.51 -11.55 3.43
C ARG A 67 -9.96 -11.58 1.97
N LEU A 68 -9.02 -11.50 1.02
CA LEU A 68 -9.37 -11.56 -0.41
C LEU A 68 -9.93 -12.93 -0.82
N VAL A 69 -9.46 -14.01 -0.19
CA VAL A 69 -10.00 -15.36 -0.38
C VAL A 69 -11.41 -15.47 0.21
N GLU A 70 -11.62 -14.99 1.44
CA GLU A 70 -12.93 -14.96 2.10
C GLU A 70 -13.97 -14.19 1.29
N MET A 71 -13.55 -13.10 0.65
CA MET A 71 -14.39 -12.29 -0.24
C MET A 71 -14.63 -12.93 -1.62
N GLY A 72 -14.02 -14.08 -1.91
CA GLY A 72 -14.13 -14.76 -3.21
C GLY A 72 -13.47 -14.01 -4.38
N ARG A 73 -12.58 -13.05 -4.11
CA ARG A 73 -11.90 -12.27 -5.16
C ARG A 73 -10.73 -13.00 -5.78
N ILE A 74 -10.06 -13.81 -4.98
CA ILE A 74 -8.94 -14.66 -5.38
C ILE A 74 -9.21 -16.06 -4.85
N ASP A 75 -8.63 -17.07 -5.50
CA ASP A 75 -8.63 -18.43 -4.98
C ASP A 75 -7.40 -18.69 -4.10
N GLN A 76 -7.39 -19.84 -3.42
CA GLN A 76 -6.27 -20.22 -2.57
C GLN A 76 -4.96 -20.36 -3.37
N LYS A 77 -5.05 -20.84 -4.61
CA LYS A 77 -3.89 -20.99 -5.50
C LYS A 77 -3.21 -19.65 -5.78
N PHE A 78 -4.00 -18.60 -6.04
CA PHE A 78 -3.50 -17.25 -6.22
C PHE A 78 -2.81 -16.77 -4.94
N ALA A 79 -3.44 -16.96 -3.78
CA ALA A 79 -2.87 -16.54 -2.50
C ALA A 79 -1.53 -17.24 -2.21
N ASP A 80 -1.46 -18.56 -2.41
CA ASP A 80 -0.23 -19.33 -2.18
C ASP A 80 0.91 -18.91 -3.13
N GLN A 81 0.57 -18.56 -4.38
CA GLN A 81 1.56 -18.05 -5.31
C GLN A 81 2.09 -16.66 -4.88
N VAL A 82 1.24 -15.76 -4.37
CA VAL A 82 1.72 -14.47 -3.83
C VAL A 82 2.64 -14.68 -2.63
N ARG A 83 2.31 -15.61 -1.72
CA ARG A 83 3.19 -15.97 -0.59
C ARG A 83 4.53 -16.52 -1.07
N SER A 84 4.51 -17.40 -2.07
CA SER A 84 5.74 -17.95 -2.65
C SER A 84 6.59 -16.85 -3.29
N ASP A 85 5.98 -15.92 -4.02
CA ASP A 85 6.69 -14.78 -4.62
C ASP A 85 7.35 -13.90 -3.55
N LEU A 86 6.65 -13.63 -2.42
CA LEU A 86 7.19 -12.87 -1.29
C LEU A 86 8.36 -13.61 -0.62
N ALA A 87 8.20 -14.90 -0.32
CA ALA A 87 9.25 -15.72 0.30
C ALA A 87 10.50 -15.84 -0.59
N ASN A 88 10.31 -15.96 -1.90
CA ASN A 88 11.42 -15.98 -2.87
C ASN A 88 12.16 -14.63 -2.92
N ALA A 89 11.43 -13.51 -2.81
CA ALA A 89 12.02 -12.18 -2.74
C ALA A 89 12.80 -11.99 -1.43
N GLU A 90 12.26 -12.46 -0.31
CA GLU A 90 12.92 -12.41 1.01
C GLU A 90 14.21 -13.23 1.06
N ALA A 91 14.23 -14.40 0.42
CA ALA A 91 15.40 -15.26 0.37
C ALA A 91 16.52 -14.74 -0.57
N ASN A 92 16.21 -13.78 -1.45
CA ASN A 92 17.17 -13.23 -2.40
C ASN A 92 17.79 -11.93 -1.86
N PRO A 93 19.08 -11.92 -1.45
CA PRO A 93 19.72 -10.72 -0.89
C PRO A 93 19.84 -9.55 -1.88
N ASN A 94 19.65 -9.80 -3.18
CA ASN A 94 19.64 -8.77 -4.23
C ASN A 94 18.23 -8.28 -4.58
N ALA A 95 17.18 -8.81 -3.93
CA ALA A 95 15.83 -8.31 -4.15
C ALA A 95 15.69 -6.87 -3.65
N LEU A 96 14.86 -6.11 -4.35
CA LEU A 96 14.46 -4.77 -3.96
C LEU A 96 12.94 -4.70 -3.93
N MET A 97 12.40 -4.06 -2.90
CA MET A 97 10.99 -3.72 -2.79
C MET A 97 10.84 -2.21 -2.75
N ILE A 98 10.09 -1.65 -3.69
CA ILE A 98 9.73 -0.23 -3.68
C ILE A 98 8.42 -0.10 -2.93
N THR A 99 8.41 0.67 -1.83
CA THR A 99 7.18 0.89 -1.07
C THR A 99 6.16 1.67 -1.90
N PRO A 100 4.86 1.55 -1.61
CA PRO A 100 3.88 2.51 -2.11
C PRO A 100 4.31 3.94 -1.74
N LEU A 101 4.09 4.89 -2.64
CA LEU A 101 4.30 6.29 -2.32
C LEU A 101 3.22 6.73 -1.33
N VAL A 102 3.64 7.31 -0.21
CA VAL A 102 2.76 7.99 0.76
C VAL A 102 3.13 9.46 0.78
N LEU A 103 2.13 10.34 0.83
CA LEU A 103 2.36 11.78 0.91
C LEU A 103 2.09 12.27 2.33
N GLU A 104 3.12 12.81 2.99
CA GLU A 104 2.96 13.60 4.21
C GLU A 104 2.46 14.99 3.83
N ILE A 105 1.39 15.45 4.49
CA ILE A 105 0.83 16.79 4.31
C ILE A 105 0.69 17.43 5.69
N VAL A 106 1.37 18.57 5.89
CA VAL A 106 1.22 19.39 7.09
C VAL A 106 0.36 20.60 6.73
N ALA A 107 -0.76 20.76 7.42
CA ALA A 107 -1.68 21.87 7.22
C ALA A 107 -2.07 22.50 8.57
N GLU A 108 -2.31 23.81 8.53
CA GLU A 108 -2.66 24.62 9.69
C GLU A 108 -4.05 25.22 9.49
N LYS A 109 -4.89 25.18 10.53
CA LYS A 109 -6.21 25.80 10.47
C LYS A 109 -6.07 27.31 10.67
N MET A 110 -6.67 28.07 9.76
CA MET A 110 -6.72 29.54 9.83
C MET A 110 -7.79 30.03 10.82
#